data_AF-A0A817SF54-F1
#
_entry.id   AF-A0A817SF54-F1
#
_cell.length_a   1.000
_cell.length_b   1.000
_cell.length_c   1.000
_cell.angle_alpha   90.00
_cell.angle_beta   90.00
_cell.angle_gamma   90.00
#
_symmetry.space_group_name_H-M   'P 1'
#
loop_
_entity.id
_entity.type
_entity.pdbx_description
1 polymer ?
#
loop_
_entity_poly.entity_id
_entity_poly.type
_entity_poly.pdbx_seq_one_letter_code
_entity_poly.pdbx_strand_id
1 'polypeptide(L)'
;MIKYLREESILLRTIDDHYAKNIIRVLCPTGVSHHLGLDVHDCELYSTSQQLQPGNIITIEPGLYIPLNNKDVPPMYRDFAARIEDDILVTKQGCEVLSKMCPKEIDDLYRILDDRDKSDIQ
;
A
#
# COMPACT_ATOMS: atom_id res chain seq x y z
N MET A 1 7.10 -4.23 6.53
CA MET A 1 6.53 -5.45 5.92
C MET A 1 7.09 -6.74 6.53
N ILE A 2 8.34 -7.16 6.26
CA ILE A 2 8.87 -8.46 6.72
C ILE A 2 8.77 -8.70 8.22
N LYS A 3 9.03 -7.68 9.04
CA LYS A 3 8.85 -7.74 10.50
C LYS A 3 7.45 -8.25 10.88
N TYR A 4 6.40 -7.58 10.39
CA TYR A 4 5.01 -7.95 10.66
C TYR A 4 4.63 -9.31 10.07
N LEU A 5 5.06 -9.63 8.83
CA LEU A 5 4.79 -10.94 8.24
C LEU A 5 5.41 -12.11 9.05
N ARG A 6 6.52 -11.85 9.77
CA ARG A 6 7.12 -12.81 10.70
C ARG A 6 6.35 -12.89 12.01
N GLU A 7 6.01 -11.73 12.60
CA GLU A 7 5.26 -11.64 13.85
C GLU A 7 3.89 -12.35 13.75
N GLU A 8 3.21 -12.19 12.61
CA GLU A 8 1.91 -12.82 12.33
C GLU A 8 2.00 -14.26 11.81
N SER A 9 3.20 -14.86 11.79
CA SER A 9 3.43 -16.23 11.28
C SER A 9 2.94 -16.46 9.85
N ILE A 10 2.88 -15.41 9.03
CA ILE A 10 2.51 -15.47 7.60
C ILE A 10 3.67 -16.04 6.77
N LEU A 11 4.90 -16.02 7.30
CA LEU A 11 6.07 -16.61 6.67
C LEU A 11 6.41 -17.96 7.32
N LEU A 12 6.30 -19.03 6.55
CA LEU A 12 6.43 -20.42 7.02
C LEU A 12 7.87 -20.85 7.36
N ARG A 13 8.87 -20.06 6.96
CA ARG A 13 10.29 -20.38 7.18
C ARG A 13 11.04 -19.20 7.76
N THR A 14 12.10 -19.49 8.51
CA THR A 14 13.08 -18.49 8.90
C THR A 14 13.74 -17.93 7.64
N ILE A 15 13.80 -16.61 7.55
CA ILE A 15 14.27 -15.92 6.35
C ILE A 15 15.54 -15.16 6.69
N ASP A 16 16.63 -15.39 5.96
CA ASP A 16 17.82 -14.52 6.03
C ASP A 16 17.59 -13.20 5.28
N ASP A 17 18.51 -12.24 5.44
CA ASP A 17 18.37 -10.92 4.81
C ASP A 17 18.40 -10.96 3.27
N HIS A 18 19.07 -11.95 2.68
CA HIS A 18 19.15 -12.11 1.23
C HIS A 18 17.80 -12.57 0.66
N TYR A 19 17.22 -13.61 1.24
CA TYR A 19 15.91 -14.12 0.87
C TYR A 19 14.80 -13.10 1.19
N ALA A 20 14.93 -12.33 2.27
CA ALA A 20 13.99 -11.27 2.61
C ALA A 20 13.83 -10.25 1.47
N LYS A 21 14.92 -9.86 0.80
CA LYS A 21 14.86 -8.96 -0.36
C LYS A 21 14.12 -9.57 -1.55
N ASN A 22 14.34 -10.86 -1.82
CA ASN A 22 13.70 -11.56 -2.92
C ASN A 22 12.19 -11.72 -2.69
N ILE A 23 11.80 -12.14 -1.48
CA ILE A 23 10.37 -12.31 -1.16
C ILE A 23 9.63 -10.98 -1.11
N ILE A 24 10.27 -9.88 -0.66
CA ILE A 24 9.66 -8.54 -0.74
C ILE A 24 9.30 -8.19 -2.18
N ARG A 25 10.18 -8.45 -3.15
CA ARG A 25 9.89 -8.17 -4.57
C ARG A 25 8.74 -9.00 -5.12
N VAL A 26 8.55 -10.21 -4.62
CA VAL A 26 7.40 -11.06 -4.98
C VAL A 26 6.12 -10.52 -4.35
N LEU A 27 6.19 -10.09 -3.09
CA LEU A 27 5.04 -9.68 -2.29
C LEU A 27 4.62 -8.22 -2.50
N CYS A 28 5.54 -7.36 -2.95
CA CYS A 28 5.35 -5.94 -3.22
C CYS A 28 6.19 -5.60 -4.48
N PRO A 29 5.70 -5.92 -5.69
CA PRO A 29 6.47 -5.79 -6.92
C PRO A 29 6.57 -4.36 -7.44
N THR A 30 5.71 -3.44 -6.98
CA THR A 30 5.65 -2.05 -7.42
C THR A 30 6.44 -1.12 -6.49
N GLY A 31 6.71 0.09 -6.98
CA GLY A 31 7.18 1.19 -6.13
C GLY A 31 6.13 1.59 -5.09
N VAL A 32 6.55 2.33 -4.07
CA VAL A 32 5.67 2.81 -2.99
C VAL A 32 5.11 4.20 -3.31
N SER A 33 5.61 4.87 -4.35
CA SER A 33 5.27 6.26 -4.66
C SER A 33 5.65 6.62 -6.10
N HIS A 34 4.86 7.50 -6.70
CA HIS A 34 5.21 8.28 -7.89
C HIS A 34 4.69 9.72 -7.76
N HIS A 35 5.15 10.62 -8.62
CA HIS A 35 4.59 11.97 -8.72
C HIS A 35 3.19 11.93 -9.33
N LEU A 36 2.32 12.83 -8.87
CA LEU A 36 0.95 12.95 -9.32
C LEU A 36 0.68 14.42 -9.65
N GLY A 37 0.02 14.67 -10.79
CA GLY A 37 -0.27 16.03 -11.23
C GLY A 37 -1.27 16.05 -12.38
N LEU A 38 -0.89 16.64 -13.52
CA LEU A 38 -1.76 16.62 -14.70
C LEU A 38 -1.90 15.22 -15.28
N ASP A 39 -0.83 14.43 -15.18
CA ASP A 39 -0.80 13.00 -15.48
C ASP A 39 -0.82 12.18 -14.19
N VAL A 40 -1.36 10.95 -14.26
CA VAL A 40 -1.46 10.07 -13.09
C VAL A 40 -0.06 9.68 -12.59
N HIS A 41 0.83 9.34 -13.52
CA HIS A 41 2.26 9.24 -13.28
C HIS A 41 2.91 10.49 -13.88
N ASP A 42 2.86 11.58 -13.12
CA ASP A 42 3.50 12.80 -13.56
C ASP A 42 5.02 12.64 -13.48
N CYS A 43 5.75 13.36 -14.33
CA CYS A 43 7.20 13.44 -14.24
C CYS A 43 7.92 12.06 -14.18
N GLU A 44 7.46 11.04 -14.92
CA GLU A 44 8.06 9.67 -14.90
C GLU A 44 9.57 9.64 -15.16
N LEU A 45 10.09 10.61 -15.92
CA LEU A 45 11.53 10.74 -16.21
C LEU A 45 12.34 11.33 -15.04
N TYR A 46 11.66 11.86 -14.03
CA TYR A 46 12.28 12.40 -12.83
C TYR A 46 12.69 11.26 -11.90
N SER A 47 13.93 11.32 -11.42
CA SER A 47 14.45 10.24 -10.57
C SER A 47 13.73 10.19 -9.23
N THR A 48 13.20 9.02 -8.88
CA THR A 48 12.61 8.72 -7.56
C THR A 48 13.60 8.79 -6.40
N SER A 49 14.90 8.96 -6.69
CA SER A 49 15.95 9.14 -5.69
C SER A 49 16.16 10.61 -5.29
N GLN A 50 15.46 11.55 -5.93
CA GLN A 50 15.55 12.96 -5.57
C GLN A 50 14.83 13.25 -4.25
N GLN A 51 15.34 14.26 -3.54
CA GLN A 51 14.73 14.71 -2.30
C GLN A 51 13.44 15.48 -2.59
N LEU A 52 12.34 15.05 -1.97
CA LEU A 52 11.05 15.73 -2.05
C LEU A 52 11.16 17.20 -1.64
N GLN A 53 10.51 18.06 -2.40
CA GLN A 53 10.45 19.50 -2.18
C GLN A 53 9.03 19.94 -1.84
N PRO A 54 8.85 21.00 -1.02
CA PRO A 54 7.54 21.60 -0.79
C PRO A 54 6.85 21.96 -2.12
N GLY A 55 5.59 21.57 -2.27
CA GLY A 55 4.81 21.72 -3.49
C GLY A 55 4.77 20.47 -4.37
N ASN A 56 5.61 19.45 -4.12
CA ASN A 56 5.44 18.16 -4.78
C ASN A 56 4.15 17.49 -4.32
N ILE A 57 3.42 16.90 -5.27
CA ILE A 57 2.33 15.98 -4.99
C ILE A 57 2.81 14.58 -5.41
N ILE A 58 2.64 13.61 -4.52
CA ILE A 58 3.06 12.21 -4.72
C ILE A 58 2.01 11.26 -4.16
N THR A 59 1.99 10.02 -4.64
CA THR A 59 1.26 8.92 -3.99
C THR A 59 2.09 8.30 -2.88
N ILE A 60 1.42 7.70 -1.88
CA ILE A 60 2.01 6.75 -0.94
C ILE A 60 1.14 5.50 -0.95
N GLU A 61 1.62 4.44 -1.60
CA GLU A 61 0.82 3.29 -2.04
C GLU A 61 1.42 1.92 -1.68
N PRO A 62 1.76 1.64 -0.40
CA PRO A 62 2.24 0.31 -0.02
C PRO A 62 1.22 -0.79 -0.35
N GLY A 63 1.69 -1.85 -1.01
CA GLY A 63 0.88 -3.01 -1.39
C GLY A 63 1.44 -4.33 -0.87
N LEU A 64 0.54 -5.29 -0.61
CA LEU A 64 0.85 -6.68 -0.32
C LEU A 64 0.05 -7.57 -1.26
N TYR A 65 0.75 -8.36 -2.06
CA TYR A 65 0.20 -9.28 -3.04
C TYR A 65 0.77 -10.67 -2.75
N ILE A 66 -0.09 -11.67 -2.50
CA ILE A 66 0.34 -13.03 -2.17
C ILE A 66 -0.08 -13.95 -3.31
N PRO A 67 0.84 -14.33 -4.23
CA PRO A 67 0.50 -15.20 -5.34
C PRO A 67 -0.09 -16.54 -4.88
N LEU A 68 -1.06 -17.06 -5.64
CA LEU A 68 -1.70 -18.36 -5.36
C LEU A 68 -0.70 -19.52 -5.19
N ASN A 69 0.43 -19.46 -5.92
CA ASN A 69 1.47 -20.49 -5.91
C ASN A 69 2.58 -20.23 -4.87
N ASN A 70 2.47 -19.21 -4.02
CA ASN A 70 3.49 -18.87 -3.03
C ASN A 70 3.55 -19.92 -1.90
N LYS A 71 4.61 -20.73 -1.90
CA LYS A 71 4.81 -21.83 -0.93
C LYS A 71 5.39 -21.38 0.40
N ASP A 72 5.79 -20.13 0.54
CA ASP A 72 6.35 -19.57 1.77
C ASP A 72 5.29 -18.99 2.70
N VAL A 73 4.04 -18.95 2.21
CA VAL A 73 2.89 -18.40 2.91
C VAL A 73 1.84 -19.51 3.12
N PRO A 74 1.16 -19.56 4.30
CA PRO A 74 0.05 -20.47 4.55
C PRO A 74 -1.02 -20.40 3.44
N PRO A 75 -1.62 -21.55 3.04
CA PRO A 75 -2.63 -21.59 1.97
C PRO A 75 -3.78 -20.59 2.14
N MET A 76 -4.19 -20.31 3.39
CA MET A 76 -5.30 -19.40 3.69
C MET A 76 -5.07 -17.92 3.32
N TYR A 77 -3.80 -17.50 3.19
CA TYR A 77 -3.45 -16.13 2.81
C TYR A 77 -3.09 -15.99 1.32
N ARG A 78 -3.07 -17.10 0.57
CA ARG A 78 -2.73 -17.07 -0.86
C ARG A 78 -3.90 -16.48 -1.66
N ASP A 79 -3.57 -15.85 -2.77
CA ASP A 79 -4.52 -15.08 -3.60
C ASP A 79 -5.08 -13.82 -2.92
N PHE A 80 -4.46 -13.41 -1.81
CA PHE A 80 -4.76 -12.14 -1.16
C PHE A 80 -3.99 -11.00 -1.84
N ALA A 81 -4.66 -9.88 -2.05
CA ALA A 81 -4.04 -8.64 -2.47
C ALA A 81 -4.72 -7.44 -1.80
N ALA A 82 -3.92 -6.53 -1.26
CA ALA A 82 -4.40 -5.24 -0.76
C ALA A 82 -3.36 -4.16 -1.03
N ARG A 83 -3.84 -2.96 -1.40
CA ARG A 83 -3.06 -1.74 -1.49
C ARG A 83 -3.88 -0.62 -0.86
N ILE A 84 -3.24 0.16 -0.01
CA ILE A 84 -3.83 1.38 0.55
C ILE A 84 -2.98 2.52 0.02
N GLU A 85 -3.64 3.50 -0.60
CA GLU A 85 -3.00 4.55 -1.35
C GLU A 85 -3.58 5.89 -0.92
N ASP A 86 -2.69 6.84 -0.62
CA ASP A 86 -3.05 8.22 -0.32
C ASP A 86 -2.26 9.18 -1.23
N ASP A 87 -2.91 10.30 -1.57
CA ASP A 87 -2.29 11.41 -2.29
C ASP A 87 -1.78 12.44 -1.29
N ILE A 88 -0.50 12.79 -1.40
CA ILE A 88 0.22 13.60 -0.42
C ILE A 88 0.78 14.85 -1.07
N LEU A 89 0.47 16.01 -0.49
CA LEU A 89 1.15 17.27 -0.77
C LEU A 89 2.31 17.46 0.21
N VAL A 90 3.52 17.58 -0.31
CA VAL A 90 4.71 17.91 0.50
C VAL A 90 4.67 19.39 0.86
N THR A 91 4.83 19.72 2.14
CA THR A 91 4.83 21.10 2.65
C THR A 91 6.20 21.45 3.23
N LYS A 92 6.41 22.72 3.60
CA LYS A 92 7.67 23.15 4.22
C LYS A 92 7.93 22.52 5.59
N GLN A 93 6.89 22.06 6.27
CA GLN A 93 6.97 21.53 7.64
C GLN A 93 6.62 20.02 7.73
N GLY A 94 6.31 19.37 6.60
CA GLY A 94 5.88 17.98 6.58
C GLY A 94 5.07 17.68 5.33
N CYS A 95 3.84 17.18 5.51
CA CYS A 95 2.95 16.86 4.42
C CYS A 95 1.47 17.06 4.80
N GLU A 96 0.62 17.18 3.78
CA GLU A 96 -0.82 17.14 3.89
C GLU A 96 -1.37 15.93 3.11
N VAL A 97 -2.25 15.17 3.74
CA VAL A 97 -2.96 14.04 3.10
C VAL A 97 -4.20 14.57 2.40
N LEU A 98 -4.20 14.58 1.06
CA LEU A 98 -5.29 15.11 0.23
C LEU A 98 -6.48 14.14 0.19
N SER A 99 -6.21 12.84 0.20
CA SER A 99 -7.17 11.73 0.20
C SER A 99 -7.62 11.30 1.61
N LYS A 100 -7.42 12.14 2.64
CA LYS A 100 -7.74 11.81 4.04
C LYS A 100 -9.19 11.43 4.30
N MET A 101 -10.11 11.87 3.45
CA MET A 101 -11.54 11.55 3.55
C MET A 101 -11.87 10.14 3.04
N CYS A 102 -10.93 9.48 2.34
CA CYS A 102 -11.11 8.10 1.91
C CYS A 102 -11.01 7.16 3.13
N PRO A 103 -12.05 6.34 3.38
CA PRO A 103 -12.09 5.36 4.47
C PRO A 103 -11.01 4.31 4.29
N LYS A 104 -10.23 4.04 5.34
CA LYS A 104 -9.08 3.12 5.29
C LYS A 104 -9.02 2.17 6.47
N GLU A 105 -9.59 2.54 7.61
CA GLU A 105 -9.61 1.70 8.80
C GLU A 105 -10.72 0.66 8.70
N ILE A 106 -10.54 -0.46 9.39
CA ILE A 106 -11.52 -1.56 9.43
C ILE A 106 -12.91 -1.06 9.87
N ASP A 107 -12.96 -0.21 10.90
CA ASP A 107 -14.21 0.38 11.39
C ASP A 107 -14.89 1.26 10.35
N ASP A 108 -14.13 1.98 9.51
CA ASP A 108 -14.70 2.78 8.44
C ASP A 108 -15.35 1.88 7.38
N LEU A 109 -14.70 0.76 7.06
CA LEU A 109 -15.24 -0.22 6.12
C LEU A 109 -16.53 -0.84 6.66
N TYR A 110 -16.58 -1.21 7.94
CA TYR A 110 -17.81 -1.72 8.56
C TYR A 110 -18.93 -0.69 8.50
N ARG A 111 -18.68 0.58 8.84
CA ARG A 111 -19.69 1.64 8.75
C ARG A 111 -20.26 1.77 7.34
N ILE A 112 -19.42 1.73 6.31
CA ILE A 112 -19.85 1.88 4.91
C ILE A 112 -20.61 0.65 4.41
N LEU A 113 -20.27 -0.54 4.89
CA LEU A 113 -21.01 -1.76 4.54
C LEU A 113 -22.37 -1.81 5.25
N ASP A 114 -22.42 -1.41 6.53
CA ASP A 114 -23.65 -1.39 7.33
C ASP A 114 -24.62 -0.28 6.88
N ASP A 115 -24.11 0.87 6.41
CA ASP A 115 -24.95 1.97 5.91
C ASP A 115 -25.60 1.63 4.56
N ARG A 116 -25.01 0.73 3.76
CA ARG A 116 -25.58 0.27 2.48
C ARG A 116 -26.89 -0.52 2.65
N ASP A 117 -27.08 -1.20 3.78
CA ASP A 117 -28.32 -1.93 4.07
C ASP A 117 -29.52 -1.02 4.37
N LYS A 118 -29.30 0.30 4.57
CA LYS A 118 -30.36 1.25 4.93
C LYS A 118 -30.81 2.15 3.78
N SER A 119 -30.05 2.24 2.68
CA SER A 119 -30.40 3.08 1.52
C SER A 119 -31.24 2.35 0.46
N ASP A 120 -31.28 1.01 0.49
CA ASP A 120 -32.00 0.18 -0.49
C ASP A 120 -33.43 -0.19 -0.05
N ILE A 121 -33.93 0.41 1.04
CA ILE A 121 -35.32 0.35 1.49
C ILE A 121 -35.93 1.76 1.40
N GLN A 122 -36.24 2.20 0.17
CA GLN A 122 -37.17 3.29 -0.07
C GLN A 122 -38.03 3.01 -1.30
#